data_AF-A0A1S2QL49-F1
#
_entry.id   AF-A0A1S2QL49-F1
#
_cell.length_a   1.000
_cell.length_b   1.000
_cell.length_c   1.000
_cell.angle_alpha   90.00
_cell.angle_beta   90.00
_cell.angle_gamma   90.00
#
_symmetry.space_group_name_H-M   'P 1'
#
loop_
_entity.id
_entity.type
_entity.pdbx_description
1 polymer ?
#
loop_
_entity_poly.entity_id
_entity_poly.type
_entity_poly.pdbx_seq_one_letter_code
_entity_poly.pdbx_strand_id
1 'polypeptide(L)'
;MTPTTAFPAPRLASDVTPADVEALVAFLDGKVRGILAGHRSDSDVWKAALGLRLALNHRARQAREAYARADQSRESVRARFLRWNRLAVLALGWEKDADFDERWKVVARPDAEGAAVFAALTGRR
;
A
#
# COMPACT_ATOMS: atom_id res chain seq x y z
N MET A 1 -7.76 -35.33 14.01
CA MET A 1 -7.55 -34.57 12.77
C MET A 1 -7.43 -33.11 13.16
N THR A 2 -6.22 -32.57 13.18
CA THR A 2 -6.00 -31.14 13.41
C THR A 2 -6.50 -30.37 12.19
N PRO A 3 -7.32 -29.32 12.35
CA PRO A 3 -7.66 -28.47 11.22
C PRO A 3 -6.38 -27.79 10.75
N THR A 4 -5.95 -28.10 9.53
CA THR A 4 -4.96 -27.30 8.82
C THR A 4 -5.55 -25.91 8.68
N THR A 5 -5.13 -24.98 9.54
CA THR A 5 -5.37 -23.55 9.36
C THR A 5 -4.69 -23.15 8.06
N ALA A 6 -5.46 -23.15 6.97
CA ALA A 6 -5.04 -22.59 5.71
C ALA A 6 -4.70 -21.12 5.98
N PHE A 7 -3.42 -20.78 5.93
CA PHE A 7 -3.00 -19.39 5.99
C PHE A 7 -3.67 -18.67 4.81
N PRO A 8 -4.31 -17.50 5.03
CA PRO A 8 -4.89 -16.75 3.93
C PRO A 8 -3.79 -16.47 2.90
N ALA A 9 -4.10 -16.73 1.62
CA ALA A 9 -3.13 -16.52 0.55
C ALA A 9 -2.64 -15.05 0.57
N PRO A 10 -1.32 -14.81 0.43
CA PRO A 10 -0.80 -13.46 0.44
C PRO A 10 -1.39 -12.66 -0.73
N ARG A 11 -1.97 -11.49 -0.42
CA ARG A 11 -2.57 -10.57 -1.40
C ARG A 11 -1.54 -10.23 -2.48
N LEU A 12 -1.93 -10.32 -3.74
CA LEU A 12 -1.11 -9.98 -4.90
C LEU A 12 -1.40 -8.55 -5.36
N ALA A 13 -0.49 -7.96 -6.16
CA ALA A 13 -0.71 -6.63 -6.71
C ALA A 13 -1.84 -6.60 -7.73
N SER A 14 -2.16 -7.75 -8.34
CA SER A 14 -3.34 -7.93 -9.18
C SER A 14 -4.65 -7.79 -8.42
N ASP A 15 -4.65 -8.05 -7.10
CA ASP A 15 -5.84 -7.99 -6.25
C ASP A 15 -6.09 -6.59 -5.69
N VAL A 16 -5.18 -5.64 -5.97
CA VAL A 16 -5.31 -4.24 -5.61
C VAL A 16 -6.12 -3.55 -6.70
N THR A 17 -7.26 -2.98 -6.32
CA THR A 17 -8.12 -2.22 -7.21
C THR A 17 -7.81 -0.72 -7.12
N PRO A 18 -8.23 0.09 -8.09
CA PRO A 18 -8.19 1.55 -7.95
C PRO A 18 -8.90 2.06 -6.68
N ALA A 19 -9.97 1.38 -6.24
CA ALA A 19 -10.68 1.73 -5.02
C ALA A 19 -9.84 1.50 -3.76
N ASP A 20 -9.02 0.44 -3.73
CA ASP A 20 -8.06 0.22 -2.63
C ASP A 20 -7.01 1.33 -2.56
N VAL A 21 -6.54 1.82 -3.72
CA VAL A 21 -5.60 2.94 -3.80
C VAL A 21 -6.23 4.19 -3.22
N GLU A 22 -7.47 4.53 -3.60
CA GLU A 22 -8.16 5.70 -3.06
C GLU A 22 -8.44 5.58 -1.55
N ALA A 23 -8.84 4.39 -1.08
CA ALA A 23 -9.07 4.16 0.34
C ALA A 23 -7.81 4.38 1.17
N LEU A 24 -6.67 3.83 0.72
CA LEU A 24 -5.39 4.02 1.39
C LEU A 24 -4.92 5.49 1.36
N VAL A 25 -5.10 6.17 0.23
CA VAL A 25 -4.75 7.60 0.11
C VAL A 25 -5.62 8.45 1.04
N ALA A 26 -6.92 8.17 1.13
CA ALA A 26 -7.84 8.88 2.02
C ALA A 26 -7.46 8.68 3.50
N PHE A 27 -7.12 7.45 3.89
CA PHE A 27 -6.62 7.15 5.23
C PHE A 27 -5.35 7.96 5.56
N LEU A 28 -4.34 7.90 4.68
CA LEU A 28 -3.08 8.63 4.88
C LEU A 28 -3.29 10.15 4.91
N ASP A 29 -4.13 10.72 4.04
CA ASP A 29 -4.45 12.16 4.07
C ASP A 29 -5.19 12.53 5.36
N GLY A 30 -6.10 11.67 5.84
CA GLY A 30 -6.78 11.84 7.12
C GLY A 30 -5.82 11.92 8.30
N LYS A 31 -4.85 10.98 8.40
CA LYS A 31 -3.82 11.00 9.44
C LYS A 31 -2.97 12.27 9.37
N VAL A 32 -2.48 12.62 8.18
CA VAL A 32 -1.64 13.81 8.00
C VAL A 32 -2.40 15.11 8.31
N ARG A 33 -3.68 15.21 7.90
CA ARG A 33 -4.53 16.36 8.26
C ARG A 33 -4.73 16.47 9.76
N GLY A 34 -4.95 15.36 10.46
CA GLY A 34 -5.07 15.34 11.91
C GLY A 34 -3.82 15.92 12.60
N ILE A 35 -2.63 15.52 12.15
CA ILE A 35 -1.35 16.05 12.69
C ILE A 35 -1.22 17.55 12.41
N LEU A 36 -1.51 17.99 11.17
CA LEU A 36 -1.43 19.40 10.80
C LEU A 36 -2.40 20.28 11.58
N ALA A 37 -3.62 19.79 11.86
CA ALA A 37 -4.62 20.52 12.62
C ALA A 37 -4.27 20.62 14.11
N GLY A 38 -3.52 19.65 14.66
CA GLY A 38 -3.12 19.61 16.07
C GLY A 38 -1.88 20.43 16.42
N HIS A 39 -1.18 21.01 15.44
CA HIS A 39 0.12 21.66 15.65
C HIS A 39 0.22 23.04 15.00
N ARG A 40 1.02 23.92 15.61
CA ARG A 40 1.31 25.26 15.07
C ARG A 40 2.27 25.17 13.88
N SER A 41 2.10 26.06 12.90
CA SER A 41 2.83 26.02 11.62
C SER A 41 4.34 26.26 11.72
N ASP A 42 4.81 26.88 12.80
CA ASP A 42 6.22 27.11 13.09
C ASP A 42 6.92 25.88 13.69
N SER A 43 6.16 24.91 14.22
CA SER A 43 6.70 23.70 14.83
C SER A 43 7.31 22.73 13.80
N ASP A 44 8.34 22.01 14.24
CA ASP A 44 9.00 21.00 13.40
C ASP A 44 8.06 19.85 13.02
N VAL A 45 7.14 19.48 13.91
CA VAL A 45 6.14 18.45 13.64
C VAL A 45 5.21 18.88 12.50
N TRP A 46 4.75 20.13 12.51
CA TRP A 46 3.91 20.65 11.44
C TRP A 46 4.66 20.69 10.10
N LYS A 47 5.92 21.14 10.09
CA LYS A 47 6.76 21.16 8.88
C LYS A 47 7.01 19.74 8.34
N ALA A 48 7.27 18.77 9.22
CA ALA A 48 7.43 17.38 8.84
C ALA A 48 6.13 16.80 8.26
N ALA A 49 4.99 17.07 8.89
CA ALA A 49 3.68 16.65 8.38
C ALA A 49 3.34 17.29 7.03
N LEU A 50 3.71 18.55 6.81
CA LEU A 50 3.56 19.22 5.52
C LEU A 50 4.42 18.54 4.45
N GLY A 51 5.68 18.24 4.77
CA GLY A 51 6.57 17.50 3.87
C GLY A 51 6.01 16.12 3.51
N LEU A 52 5.48 15.40 4.50
CA LEU A 52 4.80 14.12 4.29
C LEU A 52 3.55 14.28 3.39
N ARG A 53 2.76 15.33 3.56
CA ARG A 53 1.60 15.62 2.71
C ARG A 53 1.99 15.81 1.25
N LEU A 54 3.05 16.58 0.99
CA LEU A 54 3.56 16.79 -0.37
C LEU A 54 4.06 15.48 -0.99
N ALA A 55 4.79 14.68 -0.23
CA ALA A 55 5.27 13.38 -0.68
C ALA A 55 4.10 12.40 -0.95
N LEU A 56 3.08 12.40 -0.08
CA LEU A 56 1.85 11.61 -0.25
C LEU A 56 1.12 12.00 -1.53
N ASN A 57 0.90 13.30 -1.77
CA ASN A 57 0.24 13.79 -2.98
C ASN A 57 0.96 13.31 -4.26
N HIS A 58 2.30 13.39 -4.27
CA HIS A 58 3.10 12.92 -5.40
C HIS A 58 2.96 11.40 -5.59
N ARG A 59 3.07 10.61 -4.52
CA ARG A 59 2.96 9.14 -4.57
C ARG A 59 1.55 8.69 -4.95
N ALA A 60 0.52 9.34 -4.43
CA ALA A 60 -0.87 9.08 -4.75
C ALA A 60 -1.13 9.30 -6.24
N ARG A 61 -0.63 10.41 -6.80
CA ARG A 61 -0.73 10.68 -8.24
C ARG A 61 -0.10 9.56 -9.07
N GLN A 62 1.12 9.15 -8.74
CA GLN A 62 1.81 8.07 -9.45
C GLN A 62 1.11 6.71 -9.32
N ALA A 63 0.51 6.42 -8.16
CA ALA A 63 -0.26 5.19 -7.97
C ALA A 63 -1.53 5.21 -8.82
N ARG A 64 -2.31 6.31 -8.79
CA ARG A 64 -3.48 6.50 -9.64
C ARG A 64 -3.14 6.32 -11.13
N GLU A 65 -2.08 6.96 -11.60
CA GLU A 65 -1.59 6.83 -12.98
C GLU A 65 -1.25 5.37 -13.35
N ALA A 66 -0.62 4.61 -12.42
CA ALA A 66 -0.27 3.22 -12.66
C ALA A 66 -1.49 2.28 -12.66
N TYR A 67 -2.46 2.52 -11.79
CA TYR A 67 -3.67 1.70 -11.68
C TYR A 67 -4.78 2.09 -12.67
N ALA A 68 -4.68 3.25 -13.32
CA ALA A 68 -5.56 3.64 -14.42
C ALA A 68 -5.26 2.90 -15.74
N ARG A 69 -4.05 2.32 -15.87
CA ARG A 69 -3.69 1.52 -17.05
C ARG A 69 -4.33 0.14 -16.93
N ALA A 70 -5.19 -0.20 -17.89
CA ALA A 70 -5.86 -1.51 -17.94
C ALA A 70 -4.97 -2.64 -18.48
N ASP A 71 -3.76 -2.32 -18.95
CA ASP A 71 -2.89 -3.32 -19.57
C ASP A 71 -2.24 -4.25 -18.52
N GLN A 72 -2.08 -5.51 -18.93
CA GLN A 72 -1.43 -6.55 -18.11
C GLN A 72 0.01 -6.80 -18.56
N SER A 73 0.67 -5.81 -19.19
CA SER A 73 2.08 -5.94 -19.50
C SER A 73 2.88 -6.10 -18.21
N ARG A 74 3.98 -6.86 -18.29
CA ARG A 74 4.89 -7.08 -17.16
C ARG A 74 5.38 -5.76 -16.56
N GLU A 75 5.56 -4.73 -17.39
CA GLU A 75 5.95 -3.39 -16.95
C GLU A 75 4.84 -2.72 -16.12
N SER A 76 3.59 -2.75 -16.58
CA SER A 76 2.46 -2.17 -15.86
C SER A 76 2.15 -2.90 -14.55
N VAL A 77 2.28 -4.24 -14.52
CA VAL A 77 2.16 -5.02 -13.27
C VAL A 77 3.27 -4.63 -12.29
N ARG A 78 4.52 -4.55 -12.74
CA ARG A 78 5.65 -4.11 -11.91
C ARG A 78 5.47 -2.68 -11.40
N ALA A 79 4.96 -1.78 -12.24
CA ALA A 79 4.66 -0.41 -11.85
C ALA A 79 3.59 -0.37 -10.75
N ARG A 80 2.46 -1.07 -10.93
CA ARG A 80 1.38 -1.18 -9.92
C ARG A 80 1.90 -1.71 -8.58
N PHE A 81 2.70 -2.78 -8.60
CA PHE A 81 3.34 -3.34 -7.41
C PHE A 81 4.23 -2.32 -6.68
N LEU A 82 5.14 -1.66 -7.40
CA LEU A 82 6.06 -0.69 -6.80
C LEU A 82 5.33 0.53 -6.23
N ARG A 83 4.30 1.04 -6.92
CA ARG A 83 3.54 2.20 -6.46
C ARG A 83 2.68 1.87 -5.25
N TRP A 84 2.02 0.71 -5.24
CA TRP A 84 1.27 0.24 -4.07
C TRP A 84 2.16 0.11 -2.85
N ASN A 85 3.27 -0.63 -2.94
CA ASN A 85 4.14 -0.86 -1.79
C ASN A 85 4.73 0.43 -1.22
N ARG A 86 4.99 1.44 -2.06
CA ARG A 86 5.44 2.77 -1.61
C ARG A 86 4.37 3.55 -0.83
N LEU A 87 3.08 3.32 -1.08
CA LEU A 87 1.99 3.87 -0.28
C LEU A 87 1.77 3.03 0.98
N ALA A 88 1.70 1.70 0.85
CA ALA A 88 1.48 0.76 1.96
C ALA A 88 2.51 0.94 3.08
N VAL A 89 3.80 1.13 2.74
CA VAL A 89 4.86 1.38 3.74
C VAL A 89 4.59 2.63 4.58
N LEU A 90 3.95 3.67 4.02
CA LEU A 90 3.61 4.86 4.82
C LEU A 90 2.54 4.52 5.85
N ALA A 91 1.59 3.66 5.52
CA ALA A 91 0.49 3.29 6.42
C ALA A 91 0.93 2.41 7.58
N LEU A 92 2.07 1.71 7.47
CA LEU A 92 2.61 0.88 8.56
C LEU A 92 2.89 1.66 9.86
N GLY A 93 3.10 2.98 9.77
CA GLY A 93 3.23 3.84 10.95
C GLY A 93 1.96 3.86 11.84
N TRP A 94 0.82 3.46 11.27
CA TRP A 94 -0.49 3.43 11.92
C TRP A 94 -1.10 2.02 11.92
N GLU A 95 -0.31 0.95 11.78
CA GLU A 95 -0.81 -0.44 11.74
C GLU A 95 -1.63 -0.82 12.99
N LYS A 96 -1.39 -0.16 14.12
CA LYS A 96 -2.09 -0.41 15.39
C LYS A 96 -3.34 0.45 15.59
N ASP A 97 -3.63 1.38 14.68
CA ASP A 97 -4.79 2.25 14.80
C ASP A 97 -6.07 1.48 14.44
N ALA A 98 -7.17 1.76 15.12
CA ALA A 98 -8.43 1.01 14.97
C ALA A 98 -9.07 1.15 13.57
N ASP A 99 -8.76 2.23 12.85
CA ASP A 99 -9.21 2.51 11.48
C ASP A 99 -8.24 2.00 10.41
N PHE A 100 -7.17 1.28 10.80
CA PHE A 100 -6.28 0.62 9.87
C PHE A 100 -6.93 -0.63 9.26
N ASP A 101 -6.96 -0.70 7.92
CA ASP A 101 -7.37 -1.91 7.20
C ASP A 101 -6.15 -2.77 6.88
N GLU A 102 -6.16 -4.03 7.33
CA GLU A 102 -5.17 -5.07 7.01
C GLU A 102 -4.89 -5.20 5.50
N ARG A 103 -5.88 -4.84 4.67
CA ARG A 103 -5.76 -4.76 3.21
C ARG A 103 -4.71 -3.77 2.71
N TRP A 104 -4.29 -2.81 3.52
CA TRP A 104 -3.28 -1.80 3.19
C TRP A 104 -1.84 -2.25 3.41
N LYS A 105 -1.63 -3.51 3.78
CA LYS A 105 -0.29 -4.09 3.94
C LYS A 105 0.47 -4.20 2.62
N VAL A 106 1.79 -4.23 2.76
CA VAL A 106 2.73 -4.41 1.65
C VAL A 106 2.46 -5.75 0.97
N VAL A 107 2.34 -5.72 -0.35
CA VAL A 107 2.21 -6.91 -1.17
C VAL A 107 3.61 -7.50 -1.40
N ALA A 108 3.77 -8.80 -1.14
CA ALA A 108 5.06 -9.46 -1.27
C ALA A 108 5.45 -9.79 -2.72
N ARG A 109 4.46 -9.94 -3.62
CA ARG A 109 4.68 -10.43 -5.00
C ARG A 109 3.86 -9.64 -6.04
N PRO A 110 4.46 -9.32 -7.20
CA PRO A 110 3.77 -8.55 -8.25
C PRO A 110 2.68 -9.35 -8.97
N ASP A 111 2.87 -10.66 -9.16
CA ASP A 111 1.96 -11.53 -9.90
C ASP A 111 1.95 -12.96 -9.34
N ALA A 112 0.91 -13.73 -9.72
CA ALA A 112 0.75 -15.14 -9.37
C ALA A 112 1.88 -16.01 -9.93
N GLU A 113 2.48 -15.63 -11.05
CA GLU A 113 3.59 -16.34 -11.69
C GLU A 113 4.88 -16.20 -10.87
N GLY A 114 5.21 -15.00 -10.40
CA GLY A 114 6.30 -14.75 -9.47
C GLY A 114 6.06 -15.34 -8.07
N ALA A 115 4.80 -15.48 -7.66
CA ALA A 115 4.43 -16.22 -6.45
C ALA A 115 4.64 -17.73 -6.63
N ALA A 116 4.23 -18.30 -7.76
CA ALA A 116 4.39 -19.70 -8.11
C ALA A 116 5.87 -20.10 -8.27
N VAL A 117 6.68 -19.27 -8.93
CA VAL A 117 8.13 -19.49 -9.06
C VAL A 117 8.82 -19.47 -7.69
N PHE A 118 8.45 -18.53 -6.81
CA PHE A 118 9.02 -18.50 -5.46
C PHE A 118 8.56 -19.67 -4.60
N ALA A 119 7.28 -20.06 -4.66
CA ALA A 119 6.74 -21.23 -3.99
C ALA A 119 7.45 -22.53 -4.47
N ALA A 120 7.67 -22.65 -5.78
CA ALA A 120 8.43 -23.74 -6.37
C ALA A 120 9.89 -23.78 -5.92
N LEU A 121 10.54 -22.61 -5.76
CA LEU A 121 11.94 -22.51 -5.34
C LEU A 121 12.14 -22.63 -3.82
N THR A 122 11.13 -22.37 -3.01
CA THR A 122 11.24 -22.37 -1.53
C THR A 122 10.45 -23.49 -0.85
N GLY A 123 9.73 -24.32 -1.61
CA GLY A 123 9.01 -25.49 -1.11
C GLY A 123 7.78 -25.16 -0.24
N ARG A 124 7.37 -23.90 -0.15
CA ARG A 124 6.15 -23.49 0.56
C ARG A 124 4.97 -23.49 -0.42
N ARG A 125 4.06 -24.46 -0.25
CA ARG A 125 2.74 -24.52 -0.90
C ARG A 125 1.68 -23.93 0.01
#